data_AF-A0A950C1Q3-F1
#
_entry.id   AF-A0A950C1Q3-F1
#
_cell.length_a   1.000
_cell.length_b   1.000
_cell.length_c   1.000
_cell.angle_alpha   90.00
_cell.angle_beta   90.00
_cell.angle_gamma   90.00
#
_symmetry.space_group_name_H-M   'P 1'
#
loop_
_entity.id
_entity.type
_entity.pdbx_description
1 polymer ?
#
loop_
_entity_poly.entity_id
_entity_poly.type
_entity_poly.pdbx_seq_one_letter_code
_entity_poly.pdbx_strand_id
1 'polypeptide(L)'
;MTDLYRPALAPLPLLLWRTPPGLELILTQEGIAHEIVRDAHPFAFRRGRFVLFDGRQVAASSLKTLLTGEHVAIDIDLLRREEPVDPFQALIDNQNARAFWRFRKWNLSERVSRQPKAWIRRRMLNALRQQVFAGGGIWIRLAPFPYPFRSVFNFRVDLDEPVPEDYHRFALTRNLLADCCTHFVSTHAYENEGEVLSDLRRHDTQSHGHFHHVYRDPEANFRNLERADRVLRDSGFAPAGFAAPHGRWNPGLDDAVEWLGYEYASDFQLDYDDFPFFPWKGDRFSRVLQLPVHPVCEGLFLEAGVQDSGVVAD
;
A
#
# COMPACT_ATOMS: atom_id res chain seq x y z
N MET A 1 -2.07 12.06 -52.98
CA MET A 1 -1.50 12.76 -51.78
C MET A 1 -2.55 12.76 -50.68
N THR A 2 -2.81 11.61 -50.05
CA THR A 2 -3.78 11.49 -48.94
C THR A 2 -3.26 10.44 -47.97
N ASP A 3 -2.07 10.70 -47.42
CA ASP A 3 -1.42 9.81 -46.45
C ASP A 3 -0.71 10.65 -45.36
N LEU A 4 -1.33 11.77 -44.95
CA LEU A 4 -0.72 12.77 -44.06
C LEU A 4 -1.26 12.81 -42.63
N TYR A 5 -2.07 11.84 -42.21
CA TYR A 5 -2.41 11.66 -40.79
C TYR A 5 -2.52 10.17 -40.46
N ARG A 6 -1.37 9.55 -40.18
CA ARG A 6 -1.38 8.34 -39.34
C ARG A 6 -1.65 8.77 -37.89
N PRO A 7 -2.48 8.00 -37.15
CA PRO A 7 -3.27 8.54 -36.06
C PRO A 7 -2.40 8.92 -34.86
N ALA A 8 -2.87 9.95 -34.13
CA ALA A 8 -2.44 10.30 -32.79
C ALA A 8 -2.17 9.04 -31.96
N LEU A 9 -1.01 8.98 -31.32
CA LEU A 9 -0.62 7.91 -30.40
C LEU A 9 -1.82 7.55 -29.54
N ALA A 10 -2.40 6.36 -29.75
CA ALA A 10 -3.66 6.00 -29.11
C ALA A 10 -3.45 6.02 -27.58
N PRO A 11 -4.04 6.98 -26.86
CA PRO A 11 -3.79 7.09 -25.45
C PRO A 11 -4.60 6.04 -24.68
N LEU A 12 -4.19 5.87 -23.43
CA LEU A 12 -4.96 5.26 -22.35
C LEU A 12 -6.40 5.80 -22.30
N PRO A 13 -7.37 5.08 -21.71
CA PRO A 13 -7.20 3.97 -20.76
C PRO A 13 -6.83 2.62 -21.37
N LEU A 14 -6.16 1.79 -20.56
CA LEU A 14 -6.19 0.32 -20.72
C LEU A 14 -7.58 -0.17 -20.33
N LEU A 15 -8.24 -0.93 -21.19
CA LEU A 15 -9.56 -1.49 -20.91
C LEU A 15 -9.41 -2.87 -20.27
N LEU A 16 -9.94 -3.04 -19.08
CA LEU A 16 -9.87 -4.28 -18.31
C LEU A 16 -11.16 -5.08 -18.50
N TRP A 17 -11.07 -6.22 -19.18
CA TRP A 17 -12.19 -7.12 -19.42
C TRP A 17 -11.98 -8.47 -18.74
N ARG A 18 -12.76 -8.75 -17.70
CA ARG A 18 -12.68 -10.02 -16.93
C ARG A 18 -11.27 -10.32 -16.42
N THR A 19 -10.57 -9.30 -15.95
CA THR A 19 -9.21 -9.40 -15.39
C THR A 19 -9.25 -9.63 -13.87
N PRO A 20 -8.20 -10.20 -13.26
CA PRO A 20 -8.10 -10.36 -11.82
C PRO A 20 -7.87 -9.00 -11.12
N PRO A 21 -8.30 -8.84 -9.85
CA PRO A 21 -8.15 -7.59 -9.10
C PRO A 21 -6.68 -7.21 -8.86
N GLY A 22 -5.76 -8.19 -8.82
CA GLY A 22 -4.32 -7.89 -8.72
C GLY A 22 -3.78 -7.04 -9.87
N LEU A 23 -4.37 -7.11 -11.06
CA LEU A 23 -4.00 -6.24 -12.18
C LEU A 23 -4.50 -4.80 -11.95
N GLU A 24 -5.73 -4.65 -11.48
CA GLU A 24 -6.32 -3.33 -11.15
C GLU A 24 -5.53 -2.64 -10.04
N LEU A 25 -5.11 -3.41 -9.02
CA LEU A 25 -4.28 -2.92 -7.91
C LEU A 25 -2.98 -2.28 -8.42
N ILE A 26 -2.21 -3.00 -9.23
CA ILE A 26 -0.93 -2.47 -9.75
C ILE A 26 -1.14 -1.39 -10.81
N LEU A 27 -2.27 -1.45 -11.52
CA LEU A 27 -2.91 -0.41 -12.32
C LEU A 27 -2.87 0.96 -11.63
N THR A 28 -3.63 0.95 -10.54
CA THR A 28 -3.93 2.09 -9.68
C THR A 28 -2.70 2.59 -8.95
N GLN A 29 -1.93 1.68 -8.36
CA GLN A 29 -0.72 1.96 -7.58
C GLN A 29 0.35 2.70 -8.40
N GLU A 30 0.40 2.49 -9.72
CA GLU A 30 1.34 3.16 -10.62
C GLU A 30 0.74 4.35 -11.36
N GLY A 31 -0.51 4.72 -11.08
CA GLY A 31 -1.18 5.85 -11.72
C GLY A 31 -1.31 5.68 -13.22
N ILE A 32 -1.52 4.44 -13.69
CA ILE A 32 -1.78 4.14 -15.10
C ILE A 32 -3.28 4.20 -15.33
N ALA A 33 -3.72 5.07 -16.25
CA ALA A 33 -5.13 5.21 -16.56
C ALA A 33 -5.70 3.90 -17.15
N HIS A 34 -6.78 3.41 -16.54
CA HIS A 34 -7.46 2.19 -16.91
C HIS A 34 -8.96 2.30 -16.64
N GLU A 35 -9.76 1.46 -17.30
CA GLU A 35 -11.22 1.41 -17.15
C GLU A 35 -11.67 -0.05 -17.11
N ILE A 36 -12.48 -0.41 -16.12
CA ILE A 36 -13.06 -1.74 -16.01
C ILE A 36 -14.31 -1.81 -16.87
N VAL A 37 -14.28 -2.66 -17.89
CA VAL A 37 -15.43 -2.89 -18.77
C VAL A 37 -16.29 -4.00 -18.18
N ARG A 38 -17.56 -3.70 -17.89
CA ARG A 38 -18.52 -4.65 -17.32
C ARG A 38 -19.55 -5.15 -18.33
N ASP A 39 -19.88 -4.31 -19.31
CA ASP A 39 -20.89 -4.61 -20.33
C ASP A 39 -20.28 -5.33 -21.53
N ALA A 40 -20.84 -6.49 -21.88
CA ALA A 40 -20.46 -7.27 -23.06
C ALA A 40 -21.04 -6.67 -24.35
N HIS A 41 -20.76 -5.39 -24.60
CA HIS A 41 -21.29 -4.66 -25.75
C HIS A 41 -20.18 -3.87 -26.45
N PRO A 42 -20.10 -3.86 -27.80
CA PRO A 42 -19.00 -3.21 -28.52
C PRO A 42 -18.81 -1.73 -28.20
N PHE A 43 -19.88 -1.04 -27.82
CA PHE A 43 -19.80 0.37 -27.44
C PHE A 43 -19.04 0.61 -26.12
N ALA A 44 -19.00 -0.38 -25.23
CA ALA A 44 -18.29 -0.30 -23.96
C ALA A 44 -16.77 -0.30 -24.13
N PHE A 45 -16.26 -0.74 -25.29
CA PHE A 45 -14.82 -0.80 -25.59
C PHE A 45 -14.29 0.44 -26.33
N ARG A 46 -15.14 1.41 -26.69
CA ARG A 46 -14.76 2.53 -27.56
C ARG A 46 -13.79 3.54 -26.94
N ARG A 47 -13.57 3.46 -25.63
CA ARG A 47 -12.79 4.45 -24.88
C ARG A 47 -11.29 4.18 -24.87
N GLY A 48 -10.85 2.99 -25.26
CA GLY A 48 -9.44 2.63 -25.22
C GLY A 48 -9.09 1.65 -26.33
N ARG A 49 -7.83 1.69 -26.78
CA ARG A 49 -7.34 0.81 -27.85
C ARG A 49 -6.91 -0.56 -27.33
N PHE A 50 -6.29 -0.58 -26.15
CA PHE A 50 -5.72 -1.80 -25.58
C PHE A 50 -6.72 -2.46 -24.65
N VAL A 51 -7.11 -3.69 -24.96
CA VAL A 51 -8.06 -4.47 -24.17
C VAL A 51 -7.32 -5.63 -23.53
N LEU A 52 -7.17 -5.56 -22.20
CA LEU A 52 -6.56 -6.59 -21.39
C LEU A 52 -7.64 -7.56 -20.97
N PHE A 53 -7.39 -8.85 -21.18
CA PHE A 53 -8.33 -9.89 -20.80
C PHE A 53 -7.61 -11.11 -20.23
N ASP A 54 -8.28 -11.85 -19.35
CA ASP A 54 -7.75 -13.08 -18.77
C ASP A 54 -8.13 -14.30 -19.62
N GLY A 55 -7.17 -14.85 -20.37
CA GLY A 55 -7.36 -16.05 -21.19
C GLY A 55 -7.83 -17.29 -20.41
N ARG A 56 -7.65 -17.32 -19.07
CA ARG A 56 -8.22 -18.38 -18.21
C ARG A 56 -9.73 -18.27 -18.02
N GLN A 57 -10.27 -17.06 -18.13
CA GLN A 57 -11.70 -16.77 -17.91
C GLN A 57 -12.46 -16.63 -19.23
N VAL A 58 -11.78 -16.13 -20.27
CA VAL A 58 -12.41 -15.73 -21.53
C VAL A 58 -11.58 -16.24 -22.70
N ALA A 59 -12.22 -16.98 -23.61
CA ALA A 59 -11.57 -17.39 -24.85
C ALA A 59 -11.39 -16.18 -25.78
N ALA A 60 -10.21 -16.04 -26.40
CA ALA A 60 -9.91 -14.93 -27.32
C ALA A 60 -10.92 -14.83 -28.50
N SER A 61 -11.50 -15.96 -28.93
CA SER A 61 -12.54 -15.99 -29.96
C SER A 61 -13.81 -15.24 -29.57
N SER A 62 -14.17 -15.21 -28.29
CA SER A 62 -15.36 -14.51 -27.79
C SER A 62 -15.22 -12.98 -27.85
N LEU A 63 -14.00 -12.46 -27.92
CA LEU A 63 -13.75 -11.02 -28.06
C LEU A 63 -14.01 -10.51 -29.48
N LYS A 64 -14.04 -11.39 -30.49
CA LYS A 64 -14.21 -10.99 -31.89
C LYS A 64 -15.51 -10.23 -32.16
N THR A 65 -16.56 -10.52 -31.38
CA THR A 65 -17.86 -9.83 -31.49
C THR A 65 -17.90 -8.52 -30.71
N LEU A 66 -16.98 -8.33 -29.77
CA LEU A 66 -16.90 -7.15 -28.91
C LEU A 66 -15.93 -6.09 -29.44
N LEU A 67 -14.89 -6.53 -30.15
CA LEU A 67 -13.78 -5.69 -30.58
C LEU A 67 -13.83 -5.40 -32.09
N THR A 68 -13.56 -4.15 -32.44
CA THR A 68 -13.25 -3.72 -33.81
C THR A 68 -11.77 -3.98 -34.16
N GLY A 69 -11.41 -3.89 -35.45
CA GLY A 69 -10.03 -4.06 -35.92
C GLY A 69 -9.03 -2.98 -35.46
N GLU A 70 -9.49 -1.94 -34.77
CA GLU A 70 -8.62 -0.92 -34.19
C GLU A 70 -8.08 -1.33 -32.82
N HIS A 71 -8.76 -2.25 -32.12
CA HIS A 71 -8.35 -2.71 -30.81
C HIS A 71 -7.17 -3.68 -30.86
N VAL A 72 -6.36 -3.63 -29.82
CA VAL A 72 -5.30 -4.59 -29.54
C VAL A 72 -5.67 -5.37 -28.30
N ALA A 73 -6.05 -6.64 -28.47
CA ALA A 73 -6.32 -7.55 -27.37
C ALA A 73 -5.00 -8.10 -26.80
N ILE A 74 -4.79 -7.92 -25.49
CA ILE A 74 -3.64 -8.42 -24.74
C ILE A 74 -4.15 -9.47 -23.75
N ASP A 75 -3.76 -10.73 -23.97
CA ASP A 75 -4.05 -11.81 -23.02
C ASP A 75 -3.06 -11.72 -21.85
N ILE A 76 -3.56 -11.41 -20.66
CA ILE A 76 -2.72 -11.31 -19.47
C ILE A 76 -2.31 -12.67 -18.91
N ASP A 77 -2.90 -13.78 -19.38
CA ASP A 77 -2.44 -15.12 -19.02
C ASP A 77 -1.03 -15.39 -19.54
N LEU A 78 -0.63 -14.72 -20.62
CA LEU A 78 0.74 -14.73 -21.11
C LEU A 78 1.74 -14.20 -20.07
N LEU A 79 1.33 -13.27 -19.22
CA LEU A 79 2.17 -12.67 -18.17
C LEU A 79 2.39 -13.60 -16.99
N ARG A 80 1.60 -14.68 -16.88
CA ARG A 80 1.79 -15.73 -15.87
C ARG A 80 2.80 -16.79 -16.30
N ARG A 81 3.17 -16.82 -17.59
CA ARG A 81 4.13 -17.79 -18.10
C ARG A 81 5.46 -17.53 -17.43
N GLU A 82 6.12 -18.61 -16.99
CA GLU A 82 7.40 -18.59 -16.27
C GLU A 82 7.33 -18.08 -14.81
N GLU A 83 6.15 -17.69 -14.32
CA GLU A 83 5.98 -17.36 -12.90
C GLU A 83 5.76 -18.63 -12.06
N PRO A 84 6.42 -18.77 -10.90
CA PRO A 84 6.25 -19.94 -10.04
C PRO A 84 4.89 -20.00 -9.36
N VAL A 85 4.21 -18.85 -9.25
CA VAL A 85 2.87 -18.69 -8.68
C VAL A 85 2.08 -17.72 -9.56
N ASP A 86 0.75 -17.71 -9.46
CA ASP A 86 -0.04 -16.69 -10.17
C ASP A 86 0.29 -15.28 -9.61
N PRO A 87 0.94 -14.41 -10.39
CA PRO A 87 1.41 -13.11 -9.90
C PRO A 87 0.24 -12.20 -9.50
N PHE A 88 -0.91 -12.31 -10.16
CA PHE A 88 -2.07 -11.48 -9.83
C PHE A 88 -2.76 -11.92 -8.54
N GLN A 89 -2.70 -13.22 -8.21
CA GLN A 89 -3.15 -13.72 -6.91
C GLN A 89 -2.14 -13.37 -5.80
N ALA A 90 -0.84 -13.42 -6.09
CA ALA A 90 0.20 -13.06 -5.13
C ALA A 90 0.11 -11.56 -4.73
N LEU A 91 -0.25 -10.68 -5.65
CA LEU A 91 -0.43 -9.24 -5.38
C LEU A 91 -1.56 -8.94 -4.37
N ILE A 92 -2.62 -9.75 -4.37
CA ILE A 92 -3.76 -9.62 -3.45
C ILE A 92 -3.70 -10.60 -2.27
N ASP A 93 -2.59 -11.31 -2.11
CA ASP A 93 -2.41 -12.25 -1.01
C ASP A 93 -2.21 -11.49 0.31
N ASN A 94 -3.03 -11.79 1.30
CA ASN A 94 -2.99 -11.14 2.61
C ASN A 94 -2.32 -12.01 3.68
N GLN A 95 -1.63 -13.09 3.26
CA GLN A 95 -0.91 -13.98 4.16
C GLN A 95 0.45 -13.40 4.51
N ASN A 96 0.94 -13.75 5.70
CA ASN A 96 2.25 -13.36 6.18
C ASN A 96 3.18 -14.55 6.34
N ALA A 97 4.48 -14.29 6.26
CA ALA A 97 5.54 -15.25 6.49
C ALA A 97 6.68 -14.60 7.27
N ARG A 98 7.51 -15.42 7.91
CA ARG A 98 8.72 -14.92 8.58
C ARG A 98 9.77 -14.57 7.53
N ALA A 99 10.22 -13.34 7.54
CA ALA A 99 11.35 -12.87 6.76
C ALA A 99 12.57 -12.64 7.66
N PHE A 100 13.74 -12.57 7.02
CA PHE A 100 15.03 -12.44 7.70
C PHE A 100 15.87 -11.38 7.00
N TRP A 101 16.52 -10.54 7.80
CA TRP A 101 17.50 -9.55 7.35
C TRP A 101 18.81 -9.80 8.07
N ARG A 102 19.91 -9.82 7.30
CA ARG A 102 21.24 -9.94 7.88
C ARG A 102 21.89 -8.58 7.91
N PHE A 103 22.15 -8.08 9.12
CA PHE A 103 22.91 -6.86 9.34
C PHE A 103 24.21 -7.19 10.05
N ARG A 104 25.35 -7.02 9.37
CA ARG A 104 26.67 -7.44 9.88
C ARG A 104 26.62 -8.88 10.41
N LYS A 105 26.76 -9.09 11.73
CA LYS A 105 26.72 -10.39 12.40
C LYS A 105 25.34 -10.77 12.95
N TRP A 106 24.37 -9.86 12.92
CA TRP A 106 23.05 -10.05 13.50
C TRP A 106 22.05 -10.51 12.43
N ASN A 107 21.14 -11.39 12.83
CA ASN A 107 20.03 -11.83 12.01
C ASN A 107 18.75 -11.31 12.65
N LEU A 108 18.09 -10.38 11.96
CA LEU A 108 16.82 -9.81 12.34
C LEU A 108 15.71 -10.65 11.70
N SER A 109 14.56 -10.77 12.36
CA SER A 109 13.43 -11.50 11.80
C SER A 109 12.10 -10.88 12.20
N GLU A 110 11.16 -10.84 11.27
CA GLU A 110 9.80 -10.31 11.49
C GLU A 110 8.81 -11.07 10.59
N ARG A 111 7.51 -11.07 10.95
CA ARG A 111 6.40 -11.58 10.15
C ARG A 111 5.84 -10.49 9.24
N VAL A 112 6.18 -10.57 7.97
CA VAL A 112 5.79 -9.60 6.93
C VAL A 112 4.95 -10.24 5.85
N SER A 113 4.57 -9.48 4.82
CA SER A 113 3.90 -10.03 3.64
C SER A 113 4.63 -11.26 3.10
N ARG A 114 3.86 -12.32 2.81
CA ARG A 114 4.43 -13.57 2.28
C ARG A 114 5.03 -13.40 0.89
N GLN A 115 4.48 -12.48 0.11
CA GLN A 115 4.83 -12.29 -1.29
C GLN A 115 5.69 -11.02 -1.46
N PRO A 116 6.73 -11.03 -2.31
CA PRO A 116 7.52 -9.84 -2.61
C PRO A 116 6.76 -8.94 -3.61
N LYS A 117 5.66 -8.34 -3.18
CA LYS A 117 4.69 -7.67 -4.07
C LYS A 117 5.31 -6.52 -4.87
N ALA A 118 6.21 -5.72 -4.27
CA ALA A 118 6.98 -4.70 -5.00
C ALA A 118 7.72 -5.25 -6.23
N TRP A 119 8.36 -6.42 -6.07
CA TRP A 119 9.08 -7.07 -7.17
C TRP A 119 8.11 -7.61 -8.23
N ILE A 120 7.06 -8.32 -7.79
CA ILE A 120 6.03 -8.88 -8.69
C ILE A 120 5.40 -7.77 -9.53
N ARG A 121 4.98 -6.68 -8.89
CA ARG A 121 4.40 -5.50 -9.51
C ARG A 121 5.30 -4.91 -10.58
N ARG A 122 6.56 -4.60 -10.25
CA ARG A 122 7.54 -4.02 -11.19
C ARG A 122 7.74 -4.94 -12.39
N ARG A 123 7.84 -6.25 -12.17
CA ARG A 123 8.03 -7.24 -13.23
C ARG A 123 6.80 -7.33 -14.14
N MET A 124 5.60 -7.44 -13.57
CA MET A 124 4.34 -7.51 -14.33
C MET A 124 4.09 -6.26 -15.17
N LEU A 125 4.30 -5.07 -14.59
CA LEU A 125 4.14 -3.81 -15.33
C LEU A 125 5.17 -3.64 -16.43
N ASN A 126 6.41 -4.09 -16.21
CA ASN A 126 7.42 -4.11 -17.26
C ASN A 126 7.01 -5.02 -18.42
N ALA A 127 6.51 -6.23 -18.14
CA ALA A 127 6.06 -7.16 -19.16
C ALA A 127 4.84 -6.61 -19.92
N LEU A 128 3.85 -6.06 -19.20
CA LEU A 128 2.67 -5.44 -19.81
C LEU A 128 3.05 -4.24 -20.68
N ARG A 129 3.97 -3.39 -20.22
CA ARG A 129 4.50 -2.27 -21.00
C ARG A 129 5.09 -2.74 -22.33
N GLN A 130 5.84 -3.86 -22.34
CA GLN A 130 6.37 -4.41 -23.59
C GLN A 130 5.26 -4.88 -24.53
N GLN A 131 4.18 -5.46 -24.01
CA GLN A 131 3.01 -5.84 -24.82
C GLN A 131 2.33 -4.62 -25.45
N VAL A 132 2.17 -3.54 -24.67
CA VAL A 132 1.60 -2.28 -25.18
C VAL A 132 2.49 -1.68 -26.28
N PHE A 133 3.81 -1.67 -26.09
CA PHE A 133 4.75 -1.20 -27.12
C PHE A 133 4.74 -2.07 -28.38
N ALA A 134 4.72 -3.39 -28.24
CA ALA A 134 4.62 -4.32 -29.37
C ALA A 134 3.31 -4.13 -30.16
N GLY A 135 2.22 -3.75 -29.49
CA GLY A 135 0.96 -3.35 -30.12
C GLY A 135 0.95 -1.93 -30.72
N GLY A 136 2.09 -1.23 -30.73
CA GLY A 136 2.21 0.13 -31.27
C GLY A 136 1.55 1.20 -30.39
N GLY A 137 1.53 0.99 -29.07
CA GLY A 137 1.04 1.94 -28.07
C GLY A 137 2.17 2.74 -27.41
N ILE A 138 1.78 3.63 -26.50
CA ILE A 138 2.69 4.34 -25.60
C ILE A 138 2.32 4.05 -24.15
N TRP A 139 3.30 4.14 -23.26
CA TRP A 139 3.14 3.89 -21.84
C TRP A 139 3.21 5.21 -21.08
N ILE A 140 2.07 5.65 -20.56
CA ILE A 140 1.94 6.89 -19.78
C ILE A 140 1.49 6.51 -18.37
N ARG A 141 2.03 7.20 -17.37
CA ARG A 141 1.62 7.07 -15.98
C ARG A 141 1.79 8.38 -15.23
N LEU A 142 1.12 8.53 -14.10
CA LEU A 142 1.43 9.59 -13.16
C LEU A 142 2.80 9.36 -12.51
N ALA A 143 3.49 10.46 -12.17
CA ALA A 143 4.67 10.37 -11.34
C ALA A 143 4.24 9.86 -9.94
N PRO A 144 4.99 8.93 -9.32
CA PRO A 144 4.64 8.41 -7.99
C PRO A 144 4.80 9.45 -6.88
N PHE A 145 5.41 10.60 -7.17
CA PHE A 145 5.64 11.69 -6.23
C PHE A 145 5.13 13.01 -6.81
N PRO A 146 4.64 13.93 -5.96
CA PRO A 146 4.18 15.23 -6.42
C PRO A 146 5.33 16.03 -7.03
N TYR A 147 5.08 16.73 -8.13
CA TYR A 147 6.04 17.67 -8.69
C TYR A 147 6.38 18.77 -7.67
N PRO A 148 7.65 19.20 -7.54
CA PRO A 148 8.83 18.82 -8.32
C PRO A 148 9.66 17.67 -7.71
N PHE A 149 9.12 16.97 -6.71
CA PHE A 149 9.87 15.99 -5.94
C PHE A 149 10.07 14.69 -6.72
N ARG A 150 11.23 14.05 -6.46
CA ARG A 150 11.61 12.75 -7.06
C ARG A 150 11.53 11.58 -6.07
N SER A 151 11.30 11.90 -4.81
CA SER A 151 11.16 10.98 -3.70
C SER A 151 10.43 11.70 -2.57
N VAL A 152 9.90 10.92 -1.62
CA VAL A 152 9.36 11.41 -0.36
C VAL A 152 10.05 10.66 0.79
N PHE A 153 10.15 11.32 1.93
CA PHE A 153 10.66 10.74 3.16
C PHE A 153 9.75 11.18 4.30
N ASN A 154 9.39 10.23 5.16
CA ASN A 154 8.68 10.49 6.40
C ASN A 154 9.35 9.66 7.50
N PHE A 155 9.62 10.31 8.63
CA PHE A 155 10.11 9.68 9.84
C PHE A 155 8.91 9.33 10.71
N ARG A 156 8.51 8.06 10.68
CA ARG A 156 7.45 7.53 11.53
C ARG A 156 8.00 7.21 12.92
N VAL A 157 7.24 7.58 13.95
CA VAL A 157 7.55 7.28 15.35
C VAL A 157 6.34 6.66 16.02
N ASP A 158 6.53 5.47 16.57
CA ASP A 158 5.51 4.78 17.34
C ASP A 158 5.79 5.02 18.83
N LEU A 159 4.81 5.60 19.52
CA LEU A 159 4.86 5.92 20.94
C LEU A 159 4.07 4.86 21.70
N ASP A 160 4.78 3.79 22.07
CA ASP A 160 4.19 2.55 22.61
C ASP A 160 4.06 2.54 24.13
N GLU A 161 5.07 3.07 24.83
CA GLU A 161 5.20 3.01 26.28
C GLU A 161 5.49 4.41 26.87
N PRO A 162 4.90 4.76 28.02
CA PRO A 162 5.07 6.08 28.59
C PRO A 162 6.38 6.14 29.36
N VAL A 163 7.47 6.43 28.64
CA VAL A 163 8.74 6.85 29.24
C VAL A 163 8.93 8.33 28.91
N PRO A 164 8.42 9.27 29.76
CA PRO A 164 8.44 10.70 29.44
C PRO A 164 9.83 11.25 29.15
N GLU A 165 10.85 10.79 29.88
CA GLU A 165 12.24 11.21 29.66
C GLU A 165 12.74 10.85 28.25
N ASP A 166 12.41 9.66 27.74
CA ASP A 166 12.77 9.24 26.39
C ASP A 166 12.01 10.06 25.35
N TYR A 167 10.72 10.32 25.59
CA TYR A 167 9.95 11.24 24.76
C TYR A 167 10.58 12.63 24.70
N HIS A 168 10.98 13.22 25.83
CA HIS A 168 11.54 14.57 25.85
C HIS A 168 12.90 14.63 25.14
N ARG A 169 13.75 13.62 25.31
CA ARG A 169 15.03 13.52 24.56
C ARG A 169 14.79 13.39 23.06
N PHE A 170 13.82 12.56 22.68
CA PHE A 170 13.38 12.45 21.30
C PHE A 170 12.82 13.79 20.78
N ALA A 171 11.94 14.45 21.52
CA ALA A 171 11.31 15.71 21.17
C ALA A 171 12.32 16.84 20.93
N LEU A 172 13.37 16.93 21.75
CA LEU A 172 14.46 17.88 21.55
C LEU A 172 15.17 17.66 20.20
N THR A 173 15.38 16.40 19.83
CA THR A 173 16.12 16.01 18.62
C THR A 173 15.26 16.08 17.36
N ARG A 174 13.97 15.72 17.45
CA ARG A 174 13.05 15.67 16.30
C ARG A 174 12.76 17.04 15.69
N ASN A 175 13.02 18.14 16.40
CA ASN A 175 12.67 19.48 15.95
C ASN A 175 13.23 19.82 14.55
N LEU A 176 14.39 19.26 14.19
CA LEU A 176 14.99 19.44 12.86
C LEU A 176 14.26 18.66 11.74
N LEU A 177 13.39 17.71 12.11
CA LEU A 177 12.63 16.82 11.25
C LEU A 177 11.12 16.99 11.43
N ALA A 178 10.67 18.03 12.15
CA ALA A 178 9.28 18.18 12.56
C ALA A 178 8.31 18.17 11.37
N ASP A 179 8.69 18.76 10.24
CA ASP A 179 7.86 18.84 9.02
C ASP A 179 7.80 17.52 8.23
N CYS A 180 8.59 16.53 8.60
CA CYS A 180 8.61 15.22 7.95
C CYS A 180 8.41 14.07 8.95
N CYS A 181 7.84 14.33 10.13
CA CYS A 181 7.65 13.33 11.17
C CYS A 181 6.17 13.12 11.50
N THR A 182 5.75 11.86 11.57
CA THR A 182 4.40 11.44 12.00
C THR A 182 4.52 10.59 13.25
N HIS A 183 3.73 10.91 14.27
CA HIS A 183 3.73 10.25 15.57
C HIS A 183 2.48 9.40 15.72
N PHE A 184 2.61 8.09 15.90
CA PHE A 184 1.49 7.22 16.22
C PHE A 184 1.46 6.95 17.72
N VAL A 185 0.37 7.29 18.39
CA VAL A 185 0.29 7.28 19.86
C VAL A 185 -0.58 6.15 20.36
N SER A 186 -0.01 5.31 21.24
CA SER A 186 -0.79 4.39 22.06
C SER A 186 -1.46 5.16 23.18
N THR A 187 -2.78 5.37 23.09
CA THR A 187 -3.45 6.28 24.04
C THR A 187 -3.47 5.75 25.47
N HIS A 188 -3.45 4.44 25.70
CA HIS A 188 -3.34 3.90 27.06
C HIS A 188 -2.05 4.34 27.77
N ALA A 189 -0.95 4.45 27.02
CA ALA A 189 0.33 4.89 27.56
C ALA A 189 0.29 6.39 27.89
N TYR A 190 -0.23 7.22 26.97
CA TYR A 190 -0.03 8.67 27.03
C TYR A 190 -1.27 9.49 27.45
N GLU A 191 -2.44 8.89 27.69
CA GLU A 191 -3.67 9.64 28.02
C GLU A 191 -3.54 10.52 29.29
N ASN A 192 -2.65 10.14 30.21
CA ASN A 192 -2.40 10.89 31.44
C ASN A 192 -1.15 11.80 31.37
N GLU A 193 -0.43 11.80 30.24
CA GLU A 193 0.81 12.56 30.05
C GLU A 193 0.51 13.92 29.40
N GLY A 194 -0.11 14.82 30.17
CA GLY A 194 -0.63 16.09 29.66
C GLY A 194 0.42 16.98 28.97
N GLU A 195 1.67 16.98 29.44
CA GLU A 195 2.76 17.74 28.81
C GLU A 195 3.14 17.15 27.44
N VAL A 196 3.23 15.82 27.34
CA VAL A 196 3.51 15.10 26.10
C VAL A 196 2.40 15.33 25.08
N LEU A 197 1.14 15.16 25.47
CA LEU A 197 0.00 15.41 24.59
C LEU A 197 -0.04 16.88 24.13
N SER A 198 0.30 17.81 25.02
CA SER A 198 0.34 19.23 24.64
C SER A 198 1.42 19.55 23.62
N ASP A 199 2.57 18.87 23.70
CA ASP A 199 3.63 18.98 22.71
C ASP A 199 3.21 18.37 21.36
N LEU A 200 2.69 17.14 21.39
CA LEU A 200 2.22 16.39 20.22
C LEU A 200 1.15 17.12 19.41
N ARG A 201 0.27 17.92 20.04
CA ARG A 201 -0.73 18.74 19.32
C ARG A 201 -0.16 19.68 18.27
N ARG A 202 1.14 19.96 18.32
CA ARG A 202 1.84 20.83 17.37
C ARG A 202 2.42 20.06 16.17
N HIS A 203 2.26 18.74 16.14
CA HIS A 203 2.85 17.85 15.15
C HIS A 203 1.80 16.93 14.55
N ASP A 204 2.17 16.30 13.43
CA ASP A 204 1.36 15.24 12.84
C ASP A 204 1.28 14.05 13.81
N THR A 205 0.11 13.89 14.44
CA THR A 205 -0.14 12.93 15.50
C THR A 205 -1.37 12.10 15.15
N GLN A 206 -1.19 10.79 15.17
CA GLN A 206 -2.07 9.78 14.62
C GLN A 206 -2.26 8.64 15.62
N SER A 207 -3.16 7.71 15.32
CA SER A 207 -3.56 6.66 16.26
C SER A 207 -2.66 5.44 16.17
N HIS A 208 -2.18 4.93 17.32
CA HIS A 208 -1.57 3.61 17.42
C HIS A 208 -2.48 2.61 18.17
N GLY A 209 -3.77 2.93 18.28
CA GLY A 209 -4.73 2.19 19.11
C GLY A 209 -4.69 2.64 20.57
N HIS A 210 -5.53 2.02 21.39
CA HIS A 210 -5.55 2.33 22.82
C HIS A 210 -4.52 1.50 23.54
N PHE A 211 -4.69 0.18 23.50
CA PHE A 211 -3.65 -0.76 23.83
C PHE A 211 -2.77 -1.02 22.62
N HIS A 212 -1.45 -1.14 22.85
CA HIS A 212 -0.44 -1.55 21.87
C HIS A 212 -0.62 -3.04 21.50
N HIS A 213 -1.76 -3.36 20.87
CA HIS A 213 -2.14 -4.72 20.50
C HIS A 213 -3.10 -4.76 19.30
N VAL A 214 -2.94 -5.78 18.46
CA VAL A 214 -3.91 -6.16 17.41
C VAL A 214 -4.53 -7.50 17.77
N TYR A 215 -5.85 -7.51 17.90
CA TYR A 215 -6.65 -8.66 18.29
C TYR A 215 -7.05 -9.50 17.07
N ARG A 216 -7.33 -10.79 17.33
CA ARG A 216 -7.94 -11.67 16.32
C ARG A 216 -9.44 -11.41 16.15
N ASP A 217 -10.09 -10.99 17.23
CA ASP A 217 -11.52 -10.68 17.24
C ASP A 217 -11.76 -9.29 16.64
N PRO A 218 -12.58 -9.17 15.57
CA PRO A 218 -12.88 -7.88 14.95
C PRO A 218 -13.51 -6.87 15.90
N GLU A 219 -14.40 -7.31 16.79
CA GLU A 219 -15.07 -6.41 17.73
C GLU A 219 -14.10 -5.83 18.76
N ALA A 220 -13.15 -6.64 19.24
CA ALA A 220 -12.06 -6.17 20.09
C ALA A 220 -11.16 -5.14 19.38
N ASN A 221 -10.83 -5.34 18.10
CA ASN A 221 -10.11 -4.32 17.32
C ASN A 221 -10.90 -3.02 17.24
N PHE A 222 -12.19 -3.11 16.91
CA PHE A 222 -13.05 -1.93 16.83
C PHE A 222 -13.10 -1.15 18.15
N ARG A 223 -13.37 -1.83 19.28
CA ARG A 223 -13.40 -1.18 20.61
C ARG A 223 -12.05 -0.56 21.00
N ASN A 224 -10.94 -1.21 20.64
CA ASN A 224 -9.60 -0.68 20.91
C ASN A 224 -9.34 0.63 20.14
N LEU A 225 -9.69 0.67 18.85
CA LEU A 225 -9.50 1.85 18.01
C LEU A 225 -10.52 2.94 18.33
N GLU A 226 -11.78 2.60 18.63
CA GLU A 226 -12.82 3.57 19.01
C GLU A 226 -12.43 4.30 20.30
N ARG A 227 -11.90 3.57 21.29
CA ARG A 227 -11.41 4.20 22.52
C ARG A 227 -10.25 5.15 22.24
N ALA A 228 -9.30 4.76 21.39
CA ALA A 228 -8.17 5.61 21.03
C ALA A 228 -8.61 6.88 20.30
N ASP A 229 -9.50 6.74 19.30
CA ASP A 229 -10.06 7.86 18.55
C ASP A 229 -10.77 8.85 19.48
N ARG A 230 -11.57 8.35 20.42
CA ARG A 230 -12.21 9.18 21.46
C ARG A 230 -11.19 9.95 22.30
N VAL A 231 -10.19 9.27 22.86
CA VAL A 231 -9.18 9.90 23.72
C VAL A 231 -8.40 10.98 22.95
N LEU A 232 -8.00 10.70 21.70
CA LEU A 232 -7.31 11.67 20.86
C LEU A 232 -8.20 12.88 20.53
N ARG A 233 -9.45 12.66 20.11
CA ARG A 233 -10.38 13.75 19.80
C ARG A 233 -10.71 14.60 21.02
N ASP A 234 -10.97 13.99 22.17
CA ASP A 234 -11.22 14.68 23.44
C ASP A 234 -10.00 15.50 23.89
N SER A 235 -8.79 15.07 23.49
CA SER A 235 -7.53 15.79 23.72
C SER A 235 -7.22 16.87 22.68
N GLY A 236 -8.09 17.07 21.68
CA GLY A 236 -8.00 18.11 20.66
C GLY A 236 -7.28 17.70 19.36
N PHE A 237 -7.06 16.41 19.13
CA PHE A 237 -6.48 15.90 17.89
C PHE A 237 -7.57 15.57 16.85
N ALA A 238 -7.16 15.49 15.59
CA ALA A 238 -8.01 15.03 14.47
C ALA A 238 -7.27 13.91 13.72
N PRO A 239 -7.20 12.70 14.29
CA PRO A 239 -6.45 11.62 13.67
C PRO A 239 -7.11 11.19 12.35
N ALA A 240 -6.29 11.00 11.32
CA ALA A 240 -6.66 10.52 9.99
C ALA A 240 -5.87 9.26 9.60
N GLY A 241 -4.79 8.95 10.31
CA GLY A 241 -3.94 7.79 10.11
C GLY A 241 -3.97 6.82 11.28
N PHE A 242 -3.68 5.56 10.98
CA PHE A 242 -3.47 4.51 11.96
C PHE A 242 -2.16 3.76 11.67
N ALA A 243 -1.45 3.34 12.70
CA ALA A 243 -0.38 2.35 12.57
C ALA A 243 -0.72 1.18 13.46
N ALA A 244 -0.59 -0.04 12.95
CA ALA A 244 -0.85 -1.21 13.76
C ALA A 244 0.36 -1.57 14.64
N PRO A 245 0.13 -1.90 15.93
CA PRO A 245 1.14 -2.50 16.79
C PRO A 245 1.83 -3.69 16.12
N HIS A 246 3.16 -3.67 16.10
CA HIS A 246 4.02 -4.63 15.41
C HIS A 246 3.72 -4.79 13.90
N GLY A 247 3.24 -3.73 13.25
CA GLY A 247 2.91 -3.69 11.82
C GLY A 247 1.91 -4.76 11.37
N ARG A 248 1.10 -5.29 12.30
CA ARG A 248 0.18 -6.39 12.06
C ARG A 248 -1.03 -5.96 11.27
N TRP A 249 -1.63 -6.90 10.57
CA TRP A 249 -2.84 -6.66 9.81
C TRP A 249 -3.76 -7.87 9.83
N ASN A 250 -5.06 -7.63 9.88
CA ASN A 250 -6.09 -8.62 9.56
C ASN A 250 -7.35 -7.91 9.02
N PRO A 251 -8.26 -8.62 8.33
CA PRO A 251 -9.46 -8.00 7.75
C PRO A 251 -10.33 -7.28 8.78
N GLY A 252 -10.46 -7.81 10.00
CA GLY A 252 -11.27 -7.18 11.06
C GLY A 252 -10.67 -5.87 11.58
N LEU A 253 -9.34 -5.75 11.58
CA LEU A 253 -8.65 -4.48 11.87
C LEU A 253 -8.90 -3.47 10.75
N ASP A 254 -8.77 -3.89 9.49
CA ASP A 254 -9.02 -3.04 8.32
C ASP A 254 -10.46 -2.50 8.30
N ASP A 255 -11.44 -3.36 8.63
CA ASP A 255 -12.84 -2.96 8.79
C ASP A 255 -13.03 -1.90 9.89
N ALA A 256 -12.37 -2.05 11.03
CA ALA A 256 -12.43 -1.08 12.12
C ALA A 256 -11.83 0.28 11.71
N VAL A 257 -10.68 0.26 11.03
CA VAL A 257 -10.01 1.47 10.52
C VAL A 257 -10.90 2.18 9.48
N GLU A 258 -11.49 1.43 8.54
CA GLU A 258 -12.46 1.97 7.56
C GLU A 258 -13.71 2.56 8.23
N TRP A 259 -14.26 1.90 9.25
CA TRP A 259 -15.51 2.30 9.88
C TRP A 259 -15.37 3.58 10.72
N LEU A 260 -14.22 3.74 11.38
CA LEU A 260 -13.90 4.95 12.14
C LEU A 260 -13.48 6.13 11.23
N GLY A 261 -13.34 5.90 9.93
CA GLY A 261 -13.09 6.95 8.95
C GLY A 261 -11.63 7.40 8.85
N TYR A 262 -10.68 6.57 9.30
CA TYR A 262 -9.27 6.79 8.99
C TYR A 262 -9.05 6.72 7.47
N GLU A 263 -8.20 7.60 6.96
CA GLU A 263 -7.89 7.73 5.53
C GLU A 263 -6.77 6.78 5.09
N TYR A 264 -5.84 6.51 6.01
CA TYR A 264 -4.70 5.64 5.74
C TYR A 264 -4.29 4.81 6.95
N ALA A 265 -3.58 3.72 6.68
CA ALA A 265 -2.87 2.96 7.67
C ALA A 265 -1.43 2.68 7.22
N SER A 266 -0.51 2.53 8.16
CA SER A 266 0.90 2.24 7.85
C SER A 266 1.34 0.95 8.53
N ASP A 267 1.33 -0.13 7.77
CA ASP A 267 1.64 -1.48 8.26
C ASP A 267 2.60 -2.18 7.27
N PHE A 268 3.32 -3.21 7.74
CA PHE A 268 4.26 -3.97 6.88
C PHE A 268 3.83 -5.43 6.62
N GLN A 269 2.74 -5.88 7.26
CA GLN A 269 2.29 -7.28 7.15
C GLN A 269 1.53 -7.57 5.85
N LEU A 270 0.94 -6.57 5.21
CA LEU A 270 0.30 -6.70 3.90
C LEU A 270 1.28 -6.54 2.73
N ASP A 271 2.21 -5.60 2.85
CA ASP A 271 3.30 -5.31 1.91
C ASP A 271 4.36 -4.46 2.62
N TYR A 272 5.56 -4.39 2.06
CA TYR A 272 6.67 -3.58 2.56
C TYR A 272 7.58 -3.16 1.40
N ASP A 273 8.30 -2.05 1.54
CA ASP A 273 9.19 -1.50 0.51
C ASP A 273 8.50 -1.27 -0.86
N ASP A 274 7.19 -0.97 -0.85
CA ASP A 274 6.40 -0.71 -2.04
C ASP A 274 5.65 0.63 -2.02
N PHE A 275 4.99 0.96 -3.13
CA PHE A 275 4.14 2.14 -3.20
C PHE A 275 2.82 1.97 -2.44
N PRO A 276 2.18 3.06 -2.00
CA PRO A 276 0.85 3.02 -1.39
C PRO A 276 -0.20 2.32 -2.25
N PHE A 277 -1.10 1.56 -1.63
CA PHE A 277 -2.16 0.84 -2.34
C PHE A 277 -3.40 0.65 -1.45
N PHE A 278 -4.53 0.31 -2.06
CA PHE A 278 -5.73 -0.10 -1.34
C PHE A 278 -5.78 -1.64 -1.26
N PRO A 279 -5.81 -2.26 -0.07
CA PRO A 279 -5.86 -3.71 0.06
C PRO A 279 -7.10 -4.35 -0.59
N TRP A 280 -6.94 -5.56 -1.15
CA TRP A 280 -8.07 -6.34 -1.62
C TRP A 280 -8.72 -7.13 -0.48
N LYS A 281 -10.05 -7.02 -0.36
CA LYS A 281 -10.87 -7.62 0.72
C LYS A 281 -11.71 -8.82 0.26
N GLY A 282 -11.45 -9.34 -0.93
CA GLY A 282 -12.12 -10.51 -1.49
C GLY A 282 -13.17 -10.18 -2.55
N ASP A 283 -13.95 -9.13 -2.35
CA ASP A 283 -15.01 -8.66 -3.26
C ASP A 283 -14.84 -7.19 -3.69
N ARG A 284 -14.11 -6.41 -2.89
CA ARG A 284 -13.78 -5.00 -3.15
C ARG A 284 -12.39 -4.64 -2.64
N PHE A 285 -11.91 -3.47 -3.04
CA PHE A 285 -10.77 -2.83 -2.38
C PHE A 285 -11.20 -2.13 -1.09
N SER A 286 -10.28 -2.04 -0.14
CA SER A 286 -10.40 -1.22 1.06
C SER A 286 -10.54 0.25 0.68
N ARG A 287 -11.15 1.03 1.57
CA ARG A 287 -11.18 2.50 1.45
C ARG A 287 -10.01 3.17 2.17
N VAL A 288 -9.24 2.41 2.93
CA VAL A 288 -8.06 2.87 3.66
C VAL A 288 -6.83 2.66 2.79
N LEU A 289 -6.07 3.72 2.57
CA LEU A 289 -4.81 3.65 1.87
C LEU A 289 -3.77 2.98 2.78
N GLN A 290 -3.16 1.88 2.36
CA GLN A 290 -2.00 1.33 3.04
C GLN A 290 -0.74 2.06 2.58
N LEU A 291 0.05 2.50 3.55
CA LEU A 291 1.38 3.10 3.41
C LEU A 291 2.42 2.09 3.91
N PRO A 292 2.97 1.24 3.02
CA PRO A 292 3.95 0.23 3.41
C PRO A 292 5.16 0.88 4.07
N VAL A 293 5.61 0.28 5.18
CA VAL A 293 6.84 0.69 5.88
C VAL A 293 7.84 -0.46 5.84
N HIS A 294 9.12 -0.15 5.95
CA HIS A 294 10.14 -1.17 6.12
C HIS A 294 10.00 -1.81 7.52
N PRO A 295 10.01 -3.15 7.64
CA PRO A 295 9.76 -3.85 8.91
C PRO A 295 10.91 -3.80 9.90
N VAL A 296 12.12 -3.44 9.47
CA VAL A 296 13.27 -3.35 10.37
C VAL A 296 13.20 -2.06 11.18
N CYS A 297 13.07 -2.22 12.49
CA CYS A 297 13.11 -1.15 13.49
C CYS A 297 14.09 -1.48 14.62
N GLU A 298 14.35 -0.51 15.50
CA GLU A 298 15.21 -0.67 16.69
C GLU A 298 14.85 -1.92 17.50
N GLY A 299 13.57 -2.19 17.70
CA GLY A 299 13.09 -3.35 18.46
C GLY A 299 13.67 -4.67 17.98
N LEU A 300 13.82 -4.86 16.66
CA LEU A 300 14.40 -6.09 16.12
C LEU A 300 15.91 -6.23 16.43
N PHE A 301 16.63 -5.11 16.51
CA PHE A 301 18.04 -5.12 16.92
C PHE A 301 18.18 -5.48 18.40
N LEU A 302 17.32 -4.91 19.25
CA LEU A 302 17.28 -5.24 20.68
C LEU A 302 16.94 -6.72 20.90
N GLU A 303 15.95 -7.26 20.18
CA GLU A 303 15.61 -8.69 20.20
C GLU A 303 16.76 -9.58 19.71
N ALA A 304 17.55 -9.11 18.75
CA ALA A 304 18.76 -9.79 18.28
C ALA A 304 19.97 -9.64 19.23
N GLY A 305 19.79 -8.98 20.38
CA GLY A 305 20.80 -8.82 21.43
C GLY A 305 21.83 -7.73 21.13
N VAL A 306 21.49 -6.74 20.31
CA VAL A 306 22.33 -5.56 20.07
C VAL A 306 22.25 -4.65 21.29
N GLN A 307 23.40 -4.33 21.86
CA GLN A 307 23.52 -3.45 23.04
C GLN A 307 24.16 -2.10 22.71
N ASP A 308 24.79 -2.00 21.55
CA ASP A 308 25.46 -0.78 21.09
C ASP A 308 24.49 0.03 20.22
N SER A 309 24.04 1.18 20.73
CA SER A 309 23.14 2.07 20.01
C SER A 309 23.74 2.61 18.70
N GLY A 310 25.07 2.66 18.59
CA GLY A 310 25.75 3.04 17.34
C GLY A 310 25.51 2.03 16.22
N VAL A 311 25.26 0.76 16.55
CA VAL A 311 24.92 -0.28 15.56
C VAL A 311 23.52 -0.09 14.99
N VAL A 312 22.58 0.43 15.78
CA VAL A 312 21.21 0.71 15.35
C VAL A 312 21.15 1.98 14.48
N ALA A 313 22.05 2.93 14.74
CA ALA A 313 22.14 4.20 14.01
C ALA A 313 22.90 4.12 12.66
N ASP A 314 23.71 3.07 12.45
CA ASP A 314 24.52 2.81 11.24
C ASP A 314 23.71 2.23 10.07
#